data_AF-A0A936YXJ7-F1
#
_entry.id   AF-A0A936YXJ7-F1
#
_cell.length_a   1.000
_cell.length_b   1.000
_cell.length_c   1.000
_cell.angle_alpha   90.00
_cell.angle_beta   90.00
_cell.angle_gamma   90.00
#
_symmetry.space_group_name_H-M   'P 1'
#
loop_
_entity.id
_entity.type
_entity.pdbx_description
1 polymer ?
#
loop_
_entity_poly.entity_id
_entity_poly.type
_entity_poly.pdbx_seq_one_letter_code
_entity_poly.pdbx_strand_id
1 'polypeptide(L)'
;MSAAPRIALIHATPLAMEPIQAAIQRHWPQVRAMNLLDDSLSHDRAQAGRLTADLVRRFEDLARYAQHAGANGILFTCSAFGPAIEAAGRATKLPTLKPNEAMFEQALALAPGRRPLHLGLVATFQASLPSMTEELQDTARRRGIAIDLRTVFVPEAMDDLAQGRPAEHHRKVAAAARALEACDAVMLAQFSMAAALPIVQAELPCPVLSSPDCAVRALMQRMTHA
;
A
#
# COMPACT_ATOMS: atom_id res chain seq x y z
N MET A 1 18.52 5.61 -27.28
CA MET A 1 18.10 4.94 -26.02
C MET A 1 16.96 5.76 -25.44
N SER A 2 15.78 5.18 -25.25
CA SER A 2 14.70 5.91 -24.55
C SER A 2 15.16 6.22 -23.12
N ALA A 3 14.87 7.43 -22.64
CA ALA A 3 15.20 7.80 -21.26
C ALA A 3 14.47 6.84 -20.30
N ALA A 4 15.15 6.45 -19.21
CA ALA A 4 14.52 5.63 -18.19
C ALA A 4 13.21 6.27 -17.68
N PRO A 5 12.11 5.50 -17.56
CA PRO A 5 10.82 6.04 -17.16
C PRO A 5 10.92 6.68 -15.77
N ARG A 6 10.22 7.80 -15.58
CA ARG A 6 10.09 8.47 -14.29
C ARG A 6 8.75 8.09 -13.66
N ILE A 7 8.76 7.76 -12.37
CA ILE A 7 7.54 7.59 -11.59
C ILE A 7 7.48 8.62 -10.47
N ALA A 8 6.28 9.10 -10.18
CA ALA A 8 6.02 9.91 -9.00
C ALA A 8 5.55 9.02 -7.85
N LEU A 9 6.20 9.16 -6.70
CA LEU A 9 5.81 8.56 -5.44
C LEU A 9 5.17 9.67 -4.59
N ILE A 10 3.88 9.56 -4.32
CA ILE A 10 3.14 10.59 -3.57
C ILE A 10 2.85 10.06 -2.16
N HIS A 11 3.28 10.83 -1.17
CA HIS A 11 3.33 10.43 0.24
C HIS A 11 2.49 11.36 1.12
N ALA A 12 1.85 10.76 2.12
CA ALA A 12 1.19 11.44 3.22
C ALA A 12 1.95 11.29 4.56
N THR A 13 3.11 10.63 4.52
CA THR A 13 4.00 10.38 5.67
C THR A 13 5.40 10.02 5.17
N PRO A 14 6.47 10.48 5.84
CA PRO A 14 7.84 10.09 5.49
C PRO A 14 8.11 8.60 5.76
N LEU A 15 7.33 7.94 6.64
CA LEU A 15 7.53 6.53 7.02
C LEU A 15 7.37 5.55 5.86
N ALA A 16 6.75 5.96 4.75
CA ALA A 16 6.59 5.13 3.57
C ALA A 16 7.72 5.29 2.53
N MET A 17 8.55 6.35 2.64
CA MET A 17 9.52 6.74 1.61
C MET A 17 10.68 5.75 1.49
N GLU A 18 11.32 5.41 2.62
CA GLU A 18 12.43 4.46 2.64
C GLU A 18 11.98 3.04 2.24
N PRO A 19 10.85 2.51 2.75
CA PRO A 19 10.31 1.22 2.30
C PRO A 19 10.05 1.11 0.79
N ILE A 20 9.42 2.12 0.18
CA ILE A 20 9.15 2.08 -1.26
C ILE A 20 10.43 2.23 -2.08
N GLN A 21 11.38 3.04 -1.61
CA GLN A 21 12.67 3.19 -2.26
C GLN A 21 13.47 1.88 -2.25
N ALA A 22 13.43 1.15 -1.13
CA ALA A 22 14.03 -0.18 -1.02
C ALA A 22 13.35 -1.19 -1.96
N ALA A 23 12.02 -1.18 -2.05
CA ALA A 23 11.28 -2.03 -2.99
C ALA A 23 11.62 -1.71 -4.46
N ILE A 24 11.79 -0.43 -4.81
CA ILE A 24 12.23 -0.01 -6.14
C ILE A 24 13.63 -0.54 -6.46
N GLN A 25 14.58 -0.43 -5.52
CA GLN A 25 15.92 -0.96 -5.74
C GLN A 25 15.94 -2.47 -5.97
N ARG A 26 15.05 -3.22 -5.29
CA ARG A 26 14.92 -4.67 -5.47
C ARG A 26 14.27 -5.06 -6.80
N HIS A 27 13.21 -4.35 -7.21
CA HIS A 27 12.32 -4.83 -8.29
C HIS A 27 12.43 -4.04 -9.59
N TRP A 28 12.82 -2.76 -9.52
CA TRP A 28 12.85 -1.87 -10.67
C TRP A 28 13.99 -0.82 -10.58
N PRO A 29 15.26 -1.24 -10.44
CA PRO A 29 16.38 -0.33 -10.14
C PRO A 29 16.66 0.71 -11.24
N GLN A 30 16.21 0.46 -12.47
CA GLN A 30 16.38 1.37 -13.59
C GLN A 30 15.37 2.53 -13.62
N VAL A 31 14.31 2.51 -12.81
CA VAL A 31 13.30 3.59 -12.79
C VAL A 31 13.83 4.83 -12.10
N ARG A 32 13.42 6.01 -12.57
CA ARG A 32 13.70 7.27 -11.89
C ARG A 32 12.55 7.61 -10.96
N ALA A 33 12.73 7.42 -9.66
CA ALA A 33 11.74 7.81 -8.66
C ALA A 33 11.80 9.32 -8.36
N MET A 34 10.64 9.96 -8.26
CA MET A 34 10.46 11.33 -7.79
C MET A 34 9.50 11.33 -6.61
N ASN A 35 9.97 11.74 -5.43
CA ASN A 35 9.15 11.79 -4.22
C ASN A 35 8.44 13.14 -4.10
N LEU A 36 7.15 13.11 -3.79
CA LEU A 36 6.36 14.25 -3.35
C LEU A 36 5.77 13.91 -1.99
N LEU A 37 6.18 14.64 -0.96
CA LEU A 37 5.62 14.49 0.38
C LEU A 37 4.73 15.69 0.69
N ASP A 38 3.51 15.36 1.08
CA ASP A 38 2.62 16.30 1.74
C ASP A 38 2.21 15.69 3.08
N ASP A 39 2.97 16.04 4.12
CA ASP A 39 2.86 15.49 5.46
C ASP A 39 1.62 15.99 6.22
N SER A 40 0.90 16.98 5.68
CA SER A 40 -0.36 17.47 6.24
C SER A 40 -1.58 16.65 5.82
N LEU A 41 -1.52 15.88 4.72
CA LEU A 41 -2.68 15.16 4.17
C LEU A 41 -3.40 14.28 5.21
N SER A 42 -2.63 13.48 5.95
CA SER A 42 -3.18 12.57 6.97
C SER A 42 -3.85 13.34 8.11
N HIS A 43 -3.23 14.45 8.53
CA HIS A 43 -3.76 15.32 9.58
C HIS A 43 -5.05 16.01 9.13
N ASP A 44 -5.05 16.63 7.95
CA ASP A 44 -6.20 17.37 7.41
C ASP A 44 -7.41 16.46 7.22
N ARG A 45 -7.17 15.22 6.76
CA ARG A 45 -8.25 14.23 6.67
C ARG A 45 -8.79 13.83 8.04
N ALA A 46 -7.92 13.63 9.03
CA ALA A 46 -8.34 13.30 10.38
C ALA A 46 -9.18 14.44 10.99
N GLN A 47 -8.73 15.69 10.84
CA GLN A 47 -9.46 16.89 11.28
C GLN A 47 -10.83 17.01 10.61
N ALA A 48 -10.91 16.75 9.30
CA ALA A 48 -12.16 16.81 8.56
C ALA A 48 -13.12 15.64 8.88
N GLY A 49 -12.61 14.53 9.43
CA GLY A 49 -13.37 13.30 9.69
C GLY A 49 -13.84 12.55 8.44
N ARG A 50 -13.56 13.07 7.24
CA ARG A 50 -13.99 12.52 5.94
C ARG A 50 -13.07 12.99 4.82
N LEU A 51 -13.17 12.32 3.67
CA LEU A 51 -12.55 12.81 2.44
C LEU A 51 -13.37 13.96 1.85
N THR A 52 -12.83 15.17 1.87
CA THR A 52 -13.50 16.38 1.35
C THR A 52 -13.19 16.61 -0.13
N ALA A 53 -14.00 17.44 -0.80
CA ALA A 53 -13.73 17.83 -2.19
C ALA A 53 -12.40 18.61 -2.33
N ASP A 54 -12.00 19.38 -1.30
CA ASP A 54 -10.70 20.06 -1.26
C ASP A 54 -9.55 19.07 -1.20
N LEU A 55 -9.65 18.03 -0.37
CA LEU A 55 -8.65 16.96 -0.32
C LEU A 55 -8.57 16.19 -1.64
N VAL A 56 -9.70 15.99 -2.33
CA VAL A 56 -9.70 15.39 -3.68
C VAL A 56 -8.96 16.28 -4.69
N ARG A 57 -9.29 17.58 -4.74
CA ARG A 57 -8.60 18.54 -5.63
C ARG A 57 -7.10 18.57 -5.37
N ARG A 58 -6.69 18.56 -4.10
CA ARG A 58 -5.27 18.53 -3.73
C ARG A 58 -4.54 17.32 -4.30
N PHE A 59 -5.16 16.14 -4.31
CA PHE A 59 -4.57 14.95 -4.94
C PHE A 59 -4.46 15.10 -6.47
N GLU A 60 -5.45 15.70 -7.12
CA GLU A 60 -5.38 16.00 -8.55
C GLU A 60 -4.27 17.00 -8.87
N ASP A 61 -4.08 18.02 -8.04
CA ASP A 61 -3.02 19.02 -8.18
C ASP A 61 -1.63 18.41 -8.02
N LEU A 62 -1.44 17.55 -7.01
CA LEU A 62 -0.18 16.80 -6.81
C LEU A 62 0.12 15.90 -8.02
N ALA A 63 -0.91 15.25 -8.58
CA ALA A 63 -0.76 14.40 -9.76
C ALA A 63 -0.45 15.20 -11.03
N ARG A 64 -1.10 16.35 -11.22
CA ARG A 64 -0.80 17.27 -12.34
C ARG A 64 0.61 17.85 -12.22
N TYR A 65 1.04 18.21 -11.01
CA TYR A 65 2.41 18.62 -10.75
C TYR A 65 3.39 17.50 -11.16
N ALA A 66 3.12 16.26 -10.75
CA ALA A 66 3.93 15.11 -11.13
C ALA A 66 3.99 14.90 -12.65
N GLN A 67 2.86 15.05 -13.34
CA GLN A 67 2.78 14.97 -14.80
C GLN A 67 3.60 16.07 -15.48
N HIS A 68 3.48 17.33 -15.03
CA HIS A 68 4.27 18.46 -15.54
C HIS A 68 5.77 18.30 -15.26
N ALA A 69 6.13 17.63 -14.17
CA ALA A 69 7.50 17.25 -13.85
C ALA A 69 8.02 16.03 -14.64
N GLY A 70 7.24 15.53 -15.61
CA GLY A 70 7.64 14.48 -16.55
C GLY A 70 7.47 13.06 -16.02
N ALA A 71 6.59 12.82 -15.04
CA ALA A 71 6.27 11.46 -14.60
C ALA A 71 5.49 10.69 -15.68
N ASN A 72 5.83 9.41 -15.85
CA ASN A 72 5.17 8.46 -16.75
C ASN A 72 4.18 7.55 -15.99
N GLY A 73 4.19 7.58 -14.66
CA GLY A 73 3.27 6.84 -13.79
C GLY A 73 3.31 7.38 -12.37
N ILE A 74 2.29 7.07 -11.59
CA ILE A 74 2.09 7.55 -10.22
C ILE A 74 1.81 6.38 -9.30
N LEU A 75 2.52 6.31 -8.18
CA LEU A 75 2.21 5.42 -7.07
C LEU A 75 1.94 6.25 -5.81
N PHE A 76 0.74 6.12 -5.28
CA PHE A 76 0.41 6.65 -3.97
C PHE A 76 0.80 5.65 -2.89
N THR A 77 1.27 6.16 -1.76
CA THR A 77 1.79 5.32 -0.65
C THR A 77 0.88 5.31 0.59
N CYS A 78 -0.25 6.03 0.55
CA CYS A 78 -1.23 6.10 1.64
C CYS A 78 -2.60 5.53 1.23
N SER A 79 -3.12 4.58 2.00
CA SER A 79 -4.34 3.83 1.69
C SER A 79 -5.63 4.57 2.01
N ALA A 80 -5.57 5.64 2.81
CA ALA A 80 -6.77 6.35 3.21
C ALA A 80 -7.49 7.01 2.03
N PHE A 81 -6.78 7.40 0.96
CA PHE A 81 -7.26 8.35 -0.04
C PHE A 81 -7.80 7.73 -1.34
N GLY A 82 -8.31 6.49 -1.31
CA GLY A 82 -8.74 5.73 -2.50
C GLY A 82 -9.50 6.54 -3.57
N PRO A 83 -10.65 7.19 -3.26
CA PRO A 83 -11.39 7.97 -4.26
C PRO A 83 -10.63 9.17 -4.84
N ALA A 84 -9.77 9.81 -4.03
CA ALA A 84 -8.93 10.92 -4.49
C ALA A 84 -7.80 10.45 -5.41
N ILE A 85 -7.23 9.27 -5.13
CA ILE A 85 -6.23 8.62 -5.99
C ILE A 85 -6.83 8.27 -7.36
N GLU A 86 -8.06 7.75 -7.39
CA GLU A 86 -8.75 7.48 -8.65
C GLU A 86 -9.05 8.76 -9.44
N ALA A 87 -9.43 9.84 -8.75
CA ALA A 87 -9.64 11.14 -9.38
C ALA A 87 -8.34 11.68 -10.00
N ALA A 88 -7.23 11.61 -9.27
CA ALA A 88 -5.90 11.96 -9.74
C ALA A 88 -5.47 11.16 -11.00
N GLY A 89 -5.73 9.85 -11.02
CA GLY A 89 -5.48 9.00 -12.18
C GLY A 89 -6.32 9.41 -13.39
N ARG A 90 -7.62 9.70 -13.20
CA ARG A 90 -8.49 10.21 -14.29
C ARG A 90 -8.04 11.57 -14.81
N ALA A 91 -7.63 12.47 -13.92
CA ALA A 91 -7.22 13.83 -14.26
C ALA A 91 -5.96 13.87 -15.14
N THR A 92 -5.01 12.97 -14.90
CA THR A 92 -3.72 12.94 -15.62
C THR A 92 -3.68 11.91 -16.75
N LYS A 93 -4.54 10.89 -16.70
CA LYS A 93 -4.50 9.68 -17.55
C LYS A 93 -3.21 8.87 -17.44
N LEU A 94 -2.37 9.17 -16.44
CA LEU A 94 -1.16 8.40 -16.18
C LEU A 94 -1.50 7.06 -15.51
N PRO A 95 -0.75 5.98 -15.80
CA PRO A 95 -0.77 4.76 -14.99
C PRO A 95 -0.64 5.11 -13.51
N THR A 96 -1.73 4.94 -12.77
CA THR A 96 -1.83 5.33 -11.35
C THR A 96 -2.23 4.12 -10.53
N LEU A 97 -1.49 3.86 -9.45
CA LEU A 97 -1.83 2.83 -8.47
C LEU A 97 -2.12 3.42 -7.09
N LYS A 98 -3.12 2.82 -6.44
CA LYS A 98 -3.27 2.84 -4.99
C LYS A 98 -2.17 1.97 -4.34
N PRO A 99 -1.84 2.19 -3.07
CA PRO A 99 -0.81 1.39 -2.39
C PRO A 99 -1.19 -0.09 -2.25
N ASN A 100 -2.48 -0.39 -2.04
CA ASN A 100 -2.93 -1.73 -1.66
C ASN A 100 -3.39 -2.60 -2.83
N GLU A 101 -3.80 -2.00 -3.95
CA GLU A 101 -4.54 -2.72 -5.00
C GLU A 101 -3.75 -3.93 -5.51
N ALA A 102 -2.43 -3.78 -5.68
CA ALA A 102 -1.56 -4.84 -6.13
C ALA A 102 -1.39 -5.97 -5.10
N MET A 103 -1.37 -5.63 -3.81
CA MET A 103 -1.25 -6.62 -2.73
C MET A 103 -2.53 -7.45 -2.62
N PHE A 104 -3.70 -6.81 -2.75
CA PHE A 104 -4.99 -7.50 -2.75
C PHE A 104 -5.14 -8.43 -3.94
N GLU A 105 -4.77 -7.98 -5.14
CA GLU A 105 -4.77 -8.84 -6.34
C GLU A 105 -3.85 -10.06 -6.18
N GLN A 106 -2.67 -9.88 -5.58
CA GLN A 106 -1.77 -11.01 -5.30
C GLN A 106 -2.32 -11.96 -4.23
N ALA A 107 -2.91 -11.43 -3.16
CA ALA A 107 -3.54 -12.25 -2.13
C ALA A 107 -4.68 -13.10 -2.71
N LEU A 108 -5.56 -12.48 -3.51
CA LEU A 108 -6.69 -13.15 -4.16
C LEU A 108 -6.26 -14.20 -5.18
N ALA A 109 -5.12 -14.01 -5.85
CA ALA A 109 -4.56 -14.99 -6.77
C ALA A 109 -4.17 -16.33 -6.10
N LEU A 110 -4.12 -16.38 -4.76
CA LEU A 110 -3.86 -17.60 -3.98
C LEU A 110 -5.12 -18.42 -3.69
N ALA A 111 -6.29 -18.04 -4.22
CA ALA A 111 -7.55 -18.72 -3.95
C ALA A 111 -7.49 -20.23 -4.26
N PRO A 112 -7.87 -21.11 -3.31
CA PRO A 112 -7.82 -22.56 -3.50
C PRO A 112 -8.97 -23.12 -4.36
N GLY A 113 -9.92 -22.29 -4.77
CA GLY A 113 -11.06 -22.62 -5.64
C GLY A 113 -12.18 -23.47 -5.03
N ARG A 114 -11.89 -24.31 -4.01
CA ARG A 114 -12.86 -25.25 -3.40
C ARG A 114 -13.44 -24.81 -2.05
N ARG A 115 -12.86 -23.79 -1.43
CA ARG A 115 -13.29 -23.20 -0.16
C ARG A 115 -13.00 -21.70 -0.14
N PRO A 116 -13.59 -20.92 0.78
CA PRO A 116 -13.19 -19.53 0.98
C PRO A 116 -11.68 -19.42 1.21
N LEU A 117 -11.08 -18.38 0.63
CA LEU A 117 -9.70 -18.01 0.86
C LEU A 117 -9.60 -17.26 2.19
N HIS A 118 -8.82 -17.78 3.13
CA HIS A 118 -8.65 -17.19 4.44
C HIS A 118 -7.49 -16.21 4.41
N LEU A 119 -7.77 -14.92 4.57
CA LEU A 119 -6.78 -13.86 4.51
C LEU A 119 -6.58 -13.22 5.88
N GLY A 120 -5.34 -12.94 6.22
CA GLY A 120 -4.96 -12.13 7.37
C GLY A 120 -4.56 -10.72 6.94
N LEU A 121 -4.99 -9.69 7.68
CA LEU A 121 -4.57 -8.31 7.47
C LEU A 121 -4.03 -7.72 8.77
N VAL A 122 -2.73 -7.44 8.83
CA VAL A 122 -2.08 -6.79 9.97
C VAL A 122 -1.96 -5.29 9.69
N ALA A 123 -2.41 -4.47 10.64
CA ALA A 123 -2.36 -3.01 10.54
C ALA A 123 -1.75 -2.38 11.80
N THR A 124 -0.94 -1.34 11.62
CA THR A 124 -0.39 -0.51 12.71
C THR A 124 -1.08 0.86 12.82
N PHE A 125 -2.00 1.16 11.90
CA PHE A 125 -2.87 2.32 11.95
C PHE A 125 -4.34 1.88 11.91
N GLN A 126 -5.04 2.00 13.04
CA GLN A 126 -6.39 1.43 13.21
C GLN A 126 -7.40 2.00 12.20
N ALA A 127 -7.31 3.29 11.89
CA ALA A 127 -8.27 3.95 11.02
C ALA A 127 -8.23 3.48 9.56
N SER A 128 -7.17 2.76 9.12
CA SER A 128 -7.13 2.19 7.77
C SER A 128 -7.90 0.87 7.64
N LEU A 129 -8.19 0.16 8.75
CA LEU A 129 -8.80 -1.18 8.68
C LEU A 129 -10.17 -1.20 8.00
N PRO A 130 -11.12 -0.29 8.30
CA PRO A 130 -12.43 -0.33 7.66
C PRO A 130 -12.35 -0.16 6.14
N SER A 131 -11.63 0.86 5.67
CA SER A 131 -11.50 1.14 4.23
C SER A 131 -10.73 0.06 3.48
N MET A 132 -9.68 -0.50 4.08
CA MET A 132 -8.91 -1.58 3.46
C MET A 132 -9.70 -2.89 3.40
N THR A 133 -10.50 -3.16 4.43
CA THR A 133 -11.41 -4.33 4.45
C THR A 133 -12.46 -4.19 3.35
N GLU A 134 -13.10 -3.03 3.24
CA GLU A 134 -14.08 -2.76 2.19
C GLU A 134 -13.47 -2.89 0.79
N GLU A 135 -12.30 -2.29 0.55
CA GLU A 135 -11.60 -2.35 -0.73
C GLU A 135 -11.22 -3.78 -1.14
N LEU A 136 -10.73 -4.60 -0.19
CA LEU A 136 -10.42 -6.00 -0.45
C LEU A 136 -11.68 -6.82 -0.72
N GLN A 137 -12.74 -6.63 0.06
CA GLN A 137 -14.02 -7.31 -0.12
C GLN A 137 -14.65 -6.98 -1.48
N ASP A 138 -14.62 -5.71 -1.89
CA ASP A 138 -15.05 -5.28 -3.22
C ASP A 138 -14.22 -5.92 -4.34
N THR A 139 -12.91 -6.00 -4.16
CA THR A 139 -12.01 -6.64 -5.14
C THR A 139 -12.29 -8.13 -5.23
N ALA A 140 -12.46 -8.82 -4.11
CA ALA A 140 -12.81 -10.23 -4.05
C ALA A 140 -14.16 -10.51 -4.75
N ARG A 141 -15.18 -9.69 -4.49
CA ARG A 141 -16.49 -9.76 -5.15
C ARG A 141 -16.37 -9.62 -6.67
N ARG A 142 -15.63 -8.62 -7.16
CA ARG A 142 -15.40 -8.44 -8.60
C ARG A 142 -14.69 -9.62 -9.25
N ARG A 143 -13.88 -10.36 -8.50
CA ARG A 143 -13.16 -11.55 -8.97
C ARG A 143 -13.94 -12.86 -8.76
N GLY A 144 -15.12 -12.80 -8.15
CA GLY A 144 -15.91 -13.99 -7.82
C GLY A 144 -15.22 -14.91 -6.80
N ILE A 145 -14.36 -14.35 -5.94
CA ILE A 145 -13.60 -15.10 -4.94
C ILE A 145 -14.26 -14.89 -3.57
N ALA A 146 -14.70 -15.97 -2.94
CA ALA A 146 -15.14 -15.94 -1.55
C ALA A 146 -13.92 -15.82 -0.63
N ILE A 147 -13.94 -14.83 0.27
CA ILE A 147 -12.87 -14.62 1.25
C ILE A 147 -13.43 -14.63 2.68
N ASP A 148 -12.63 -15.14 3.60
CA ASP A 148 -12.76 -14.90 5.04
C ASP A 148 -11.58 -14.03 5.47
N LEU A 149 -11.85 -12.85 6.03
CA LEU A 149 -10.80 -11.87 6.36
C LEU A 149 -10.70 -11.69 7.87
N ARG A 150 -9.53 -12.01 8.42
CA ARG A 150 -9.18 -11.72 9.81
C ARG A 150 -8.24 -10.54 9.88
N THR A 151 -8.66 -9.49 10.60
CA THR A 151 -7.84 -8.29 10.81
C THR A 151 -7.18 -8.30 12.19
N VAL A 152 -5.93 -7.85 12.28
CA VAL A 152 -5.20 -7.65 13.54
C VAL A 152 -4.65 -6.24 13.58
N PHE A 153 -5.03 -5.47 14.59
CA PHE A 153 -4.45 -4.17 14.89
C PHE A 153 -3.30 -4.32 15.88
N VAL A 154 -2.17 -3.67 15.61
CA VAL A 154 -0.98 -3.65 16.46
C VAL A 154 -0.81 -2.24 17.03
N PRO A 155 -1.29 -1.98 18.25
CA PRO A 155 -1.22 -0.65 18.86
C PRO A 155 0.22 -0.19 19.04
N GLU A 156 0.43 1.13 18.97
CA GLU A 156 1.71 1.83 19.19
C GLU A 156 2.86 1.48 18.22
N ALA A 157 2.71 0.46 17.37
CA ALA A 157 3.78 0.01 16.50
C ALA A 157 4.17 1.11 15.49
N MET A 158 3.19 1.85 14.95
CA MET A 158 3.48 3.00 14.10
C MET A 158 4.22 4.11 14.85
N ASP A 159 3.91 4.33 16.12
CA ASP A 159 4.59 5.33 16.97
C ASP A 159 6.04 4.93 17.28
N ASP A 160 6.29 3.63 17.47
CA ASP A 160 7.66 3.10 17.59
C ASP A 160 8.50 3.45 16.36
N LEU A 161 7.96 3.25 15.15
CA LEU A 161 8.65 3.68 13.92
C LEU A 161 8.88 5.20 13.89
N ALA A 162 7.86 5.99 14.22
CA ALA A 162 7.96 7.45 14.23
C ALA A 162 9.03 7.96 15.21
N GLN A 163 9.30 7.20 16.28
CA GLN A 163 10.30 7.52 17.31
C GLN A 163 11.66 6.84 17.06
N GLY A 164 11.90 6.29 15.86
CA GLY A 164 13.17 5.68 15.49
C GLY A 164 13.43 4.32 16.16
N ARG A 165 12.36 3.59 16.51
CA ARG A 165 12.39 2.25 17.13
C ARG A 165 11.86 1.15 16.19
N PRO A 166 12.55 0.87 15.06
CA PRO A 166 12.07 -0.12 14.09
C PRO A 166 12.10 -1.55 14.64
N ALA A 167 13.04 -1.89 15.52
CA ALA A 167 13.13 -3.23 16.10
C ALA A 167 11.89 -3.57 16.95
N GLU A 168 11.44 -2.63 17.77
CA GLU A 168 10.23 -2.73 18.58
C GLU A 168 8.98 -2.88 17.71
N HIS A 169 8.86 -2.03 16.69
CA HIS A 169 7.78 -2.15 15.70
C HIS A 169 7.78 -3.53 15.04
N HIS A 170 8.91 -4.00 14.50
CA HIS A 170 8.98 -5.30 13.82
C HIS A 170 8.58 -6.45 14.74
N ARG A 171 9.09 -6.44 15.98
CA ARG A 171 8.76 -7.46 16.99
C ARG A 171 7.27 -7.45 17.35
N LYS A 172 6.67 -6.27 17.55
CA LYS A 172 5.23 -6.15 17.84
C LYS A 172 4.38 -6.68 16.69
N VAL A 173 4.73 -6.32 15.45
CA VAL A 173 4.02 -6.80 14.25
C VAL A 173 4.14 -8.31 14.09
N ALA A 174 5.34 -8.87 14.23
CA ALA A 174 5.57 -10.31 14.12
C ALA A 174 4.83 -11.11 15.21
N ALA A 175 4.88 -10.65 16.47
CA ALA A 175 4.15 -11.27 17.56
C ALA A 175 2.63 -11.29 17.31
N ALA A 176 2.07 -10.18 16.80
CA ALA A 176 0.65 -10.07 16.51
C ALA A 176 0.24 -10.95 15.31
N ALA A 177 1.12 -11.09 14.31
CA ALA A 177 0.86 -11.87 13.11
C ALA A 177 0.67 -13.37 13.41
N ARG A 178 1.24 -13.92 14.48
CA ARG A 178 1.05 -15.33 14.91
C ARG A 178 -0.42 -15.72 15.07
N ALA A 179 -1.29 -14.76 15.42
CA ALA A 179 -2.73 -14.98 15.50
C ALA A 179 -3.38 -15.36 14.14
N LEU A 180 -2.63 -15.23 13.04
CA LEU A 180 -3.06 -15.47 11.66
C LEU A 180 -2.43 -16.73 11.04
N GLU A 181 -1.82 -17.62 11.83
CA GLU A 181 -1.14 -18.84 11.34
C GLU A 181 -2.02 -19.77 10.51
N ALA A 182 -3.33 -19.73 10.72
CA ALA A 182 -4.32 -20.54 10.00
C ALA A 182 -4.82 -19.90 8.68
N CYS A 183 -4.32 -18.70 8.33
CA CYS A 183 -4.64 -18.04 7.07
C CYS A 183 -3.85 -18.64 5.90
N ASP A 184 -4.40 -18.55 4.71
CA ASP A 184 -3.74 -18.92 3.46
C ASP A 184 -2.68 -17.90 3.03
N ALA A 185 -2.87 -16.64 3.40
CA ALA A 185 -1.90 -15.57 3.24
C ALA A 185 -2.12 -14.46 4.26
N VAL A 186 -1.05 -13.75 4.60
CA VAL A 186 -1.07 -12.59 5.50
C VAL A 186 -0.56 -11.35 4.78
N MET A 187 -1.26 -10.23 4.93
CA MET A 187 -0.93 -8.95 4.31
C MET A 187 -0.51 -7.92 5.36
N LEU A 188 0.59 -7.22 5.09
CA LEU A 188 1.03 -6.08 5.90
C LEU A 188 0.48 -4.79 5.30
N ALA A 189 -0.46 -4.16 6.01
CA ALA A 189 -1.33 -3.13 5.46
C ALA A 189 -0.61 -1.82 5.10
N GLN A 190 0.38 -1.40 5.89
CA GLN A 190 1.08 -0.13 5.68
C GLN A 190 2.45 -0.35 5.02
N PHE A 191 2.84 0.57 4.13
CA PHE A 191 4.18 0.55 3.50
C PHE A 191 5.32 0.55 4.53
N SER A 192 5.12 1.26 5.64
CA SER A 192 6.05 1.32 6.77
C SER A 192 6.33 -0.04 7.41
N MET A 193 5.49 -1.05 7.15
CA MET A 193 5.68 -2.41 7.67
C MET A 193 6.59 -3.28 6.81
N ALA A 194 7.00 -2.84 5.61
CA ALA A 194 7.72 -3.70 4.67
C ALA A 194 9.04 -4.24 5.23
N ALA A 195 9.74 -3.45 6.05
CA ALA A 195 10.97 -3.88 6.72
C ALA A 195 10.73 -4.98 7.78
N ALA A 196 9.49 -5.15 8.26
CA ALA A 196 9.10 -6.23 9.16
C ALA A 196 8.91 -7.57 8.44
N LEU A 197 8.74 -7.58 7.11
CA LEU A 197 8.34 -8.78 6.36
C LEU A 197 9.20 -10.02 6.66
N PRO A 198 10.55 -9.95 6.68
CA PRO A 198 11.35 -11.15 6.95
C PRO A 198 11.08 -11.76 8.34
N ILE A 199 10.89 -10.90 9.35
CA ILE A 199 10.64 -11.34 10.73
C ILE A 199 9.22 -11.90 10.85
N VAL A 200 8.23 -11.27 10.21
CA VAL A 200 6.85 -11.78 10.18
C VAL A 200 6.75 -13.11 9.43
N GLN A 201 7.45 -13.25 8.30
CA GLN A 201 7.46 -14.48 7.51
C GLN A 201 8.07 -15.65 8.29
N ALA A 202 9.05 -15.41 9.16
CA ALA A 202 9.64 -16.45 9.99
C ALA A 202 8.66 -17.01 11.05
N GLU A 203 7.60 -16.27 11.37
CA GLU A 203 6.59 -16.64 12.36
C GLU A 203 5.38 -17.36 11.73
N LEU A 204 5.30 -17.42 10.39
CA LEU A 204 4.11 -17.89 9.67
C LEU A 204 4.46 -18.92 8.60
N PRO A 205 3.69 -20.03 8.50
CA PRO A 205 3.89 -21.03 7.45
C PRO A 205 3.34 -20.56 6.09
N CYS A 206 2.43 -19.59 6.08
CA CYS A 206 1.82 -19.03 4.89
C CYS A 206 2.65 -17.87 4.30
N PRO A 207 2.49 -17.55 3.00
CA PRO A 207 3.12 -16.37 2.41
C PRO A 207 2.66 -15.07 3.07
N VAL A 208 3.63 -14.20 3.35
CA VAL A 208 3.42 -12.84 3.84
C VAL A 208 3.66 -11.84 2.71
N LEU A 209 2.67 -10.98 2.46
CA LEU A 209 2.70 -9.98 1.40
C LEU A 209 2.99 -8.59 1.98
N SER A 210 3.84 -7.84 1.27
CA SER A 210 4.22 -6.46 1.58
C SER A 210 3.71 -5.52 0.49
N SER A 211 2.94 -4.53 0.90
CA SER A 211 2.30 -3.57 0.00
C SER A 211 3.27 -2.88 -0.98
N PRO A 212 4.46 -2.35 -0.59
CA PRO A 212 5.36 -1.69 -1.54
C PRO A 212 5.96 -2.65 -2.56
N ASP A 213 6.31 -3.87 -2.17
CA ASP A 213 6.86 -4.87 -3.10
C ASP A 213 5.82 -5.25 -4.18
N CYS A 214 4.56 -5.45 -3.77
CA CYS A 214 3.47 -5.69 -4.70
C CYS A 214 3.22 -4.49 -5.63
N ALA A 215 3.20 -3.27 -5.07
CA ALA A 215 2.88 -2.05 -5.80
C ALA A 215 3.94 -1.70 -6.87
N VAL A 216 5.24 -1.84 -6.55
CA VAL A 216 6.31 -1.57 -7.53
C VAL A 216 6.21 -2.52 -8.72
N ARG A 217 6.05 -3.83 -8.47
CA ARG A 217 5.92 -4.83 -9.52
C ARG A 217 4.71 -4.56 -10.41
N ALA A 218 3.57 -4.25 -9.81
CA ALA A 218 2.35 -3.94 -10.55
C ALA A 218 2.47 -2.67 -11.40
N LEU A 219 3.11 -1.61 -10.87
CA LEU A 219 3.26 -0.36 -11.64
C LEU A 219 4.21 -0.58 -12.81
N MET A 220 5.31 -1.28 -12.57
CA MET A 220 6.25 -1.66 -13.63
C MET A 220 5.54 -2.40 -14.76
N GLN A 221 4.75 -3.44 -14.44
CA GLN A 221 3.96 -4.18 -15.42
C GLN A 221 2.96 -3.30 -16.16
N ARG A 222 2.22 -2.46 -15.44
CA ARG A 222 1.21 -1.56 -16.03
C ARG A 222 1.86 -0.56 -17.00
N MET A 223 3.10 -0.13 -16.74
CA MET A 223 3.83 0.82 -17.58
C MET A 223 4.58 0.17 -18.75
N THR A 224 4.91 -1.12 -18.68
CA THR A 224 5.51 -1.85 -19.81
C THR A 224 4.50 -2.34 -20.83
N HIS A 225 3.22 -2.39 -20.46
CA HIS A 225 2.11 -2.86 -21.30
C HIS A 225 1.13 -1.74 -21.73
N ALA A 226 1.42 -0.48 -21.38
CA ALA A 226 0.67 0.71 -21.78
C ALA A 226 1.33 1.40 -22.97
#